data_AF-A0A6U0Q327-F1
#
_entry.id   AF-A0A6U0Q327-F1
#
_cell.length_a   1.000
_cell.length_b   1.000
_cell.length_c   1.000
_cell.angle_alpha   90.00
_cell.angle_beta   90.00
_cell.angle_gamma   90.00
#
_symmetry.space_group_name_H-M   'P 1'
#
loop_
_entity.id
_entity.type
_entity.pdbx_description
1 polymer ?
#
loop_
_entity_poly.entity_id
_entity_poly.type
_entity_poly.pdbx_seq_one_letter_code
_entity_poly.pdbx_strand_id
1 'polypeptide(L)'
;MGNALSAIPKGMIEGQREMQLKVRETQMALQIAGARELLPWLGCGLCTALLIGAAGIARGQGPGGGVAAVPLSFVTAYQYDWAYGGKMERIKAHAAAILAEERASSAPRLAPPDGNSLVSGEAYARLFGAGRGFAAEGGK
;
A
#
# COMPACT_ATOMS: atom_id res chain seq x y z
N MET A 1 -46.05 -6.52 1.07
CA MET A 1 -44.63 -6.88 0.80
C MET A 1 -43.73 -6.05 1.72
N GLY A 2 -43.71 -6.41 3.01
CA GLY A 2 -43.03 -5.66 4.06
C GLY A 2 -41.65 -6.24 4.35
N ASN A 3 -40.64 -5.55 3.83
CA ASN A 3 -39.28 -5.39 4.33
C ASN A 3 -38.56 -6.60 4.96
N ALA A 4 -38.07 -7.54 4.13
CA ALA A 4 -37.11 -8.55 4.55
C ALA A 4 -35.73 -7.97 4.97
N LEU A 5 -35.49 -6.68 4.74
CA LEU A 5 -34.24 -5.98 5.12
C LEU A 5 -34.21 -5.56 6.60
N SER A 6 -35.34 -5.53 7.32
CA SER A 6 -35.37 -5.12 8.74
C SER A 6 -34.96 -6.21 9.73
N ALA A 7 -34.80 -7.46 9.27
CA ALA A 7 -34.49 -8.62 10.10
C ALA A 7 -32.99 -8.98 10.14
N ILE A 8 -32.12 -8.20 9.49
CA ILE A 8 -30.69 -8.43 9.59
C ILE A 8 -30.26 -8.18 11.05
N PRO A 9 -29.72 -9.18 11.76
CA PRO A 9 -29.24 -8.98 13.13
C PRO A 9 -28.14 -7.92 13.10
N LYS A 10 -28.29 -6.86 13.92
CA LYS A 10 -27.36 -5.72 13.97
C LYS A 10 -25.89 -6.14 14.09
N GLY A 11 -25.62 -7.27 14.77
CA GLY A 11 -24.27 -7.84 14.90
C GLY A 11 -23.65 -8.34 13.60
N MET A 12 -24.44 -8.78 12.60
CA MET A 12 -23.89 -9.23 11.31
C MET A 12 -23.37 -8.05 10.48
N ILE A 13 -24.07 -6.91 10.50
CA ILE A 13 -23.66 -5.71 9.77
C ILE A 13 -22.41 -5.09 10.40
N GLU A 14 -22.35 -5.03 11.73
CA GLU A 14 -21.16 -4.54 12.44
C GLU A 14 -19.94 -5.43 12.16
N GLY A 15 -20.09 -6.76 12.24
CA GLY A 15 -18.99 -7.68 11.92
C GLY A 15 -18.52 -7.59 10.46
N GLN A 16 -19.44 -7.40 9.52
CA GLN A 16 -19.08 -7.16 8.12
C GLN A 16 -18.32 -5.83 7.94
N ARG A 17 -18.74 -4.77 8.65
CA ARG A 17 -18.09 -3.46 8.63
C ARG A 17 -16.67 -3.52 9.21
N GLU A 18 -16.49 -4.20 10.34
CA GLU A 18 -15.18 -4.42 10.95
C GLU A 18 -14.23 -5.15 10.00
N MET A 19 -14.71 -6.21 9.35
CA MET A 19 -13.93 -6.96 8.38
C MET A 19 -13.52 -6.08 7.20
N GLN A 20 -14.44 -5.26 6.67
CA GLN A 20 -14.15 -4.32 5.59
C GLN A 20 -13.07 -3.30 5.98
N LEU A 21 -13.10 -2.78 7.20
CA LEU A 21 -12.07 -1.85 7.69
C LEU A 21 -10.70 -2.52 7.78
N LYS A 22 -10.63 -3.72 8.35
CA LYS A 22 -9.38 -4.51 8.45
C LYS A 22 -8.80 -4.83 7.07
N VAL A 23 -9.66 -5.21 6.12
CA VAL A 23 -9.25 -5.45 4.73
C VAL A 23 -8.74 -4.17 4.08
N ARG A 24 -9.43 -3.04 4.26
CA ARG A 24 -9.00 -1.73 3.73
C ARG A 24 -7.61 -1.36 4.23
N GLU A 25 -7.37 -1.40 5.54
CA GLU A 25 -6.05 -1.07 6.11
C GLU A 25 -4.96 -2.01 5.60
N THR A 26 -5.26 -3.31 5.55
CA THR A 26 -4.32 -4.31 5.04
C THR A 26 -3.99 -4.05 3.56
N GLN A 27 -4.99 -3.72 2.75
CA GLN A 27 -4.80 -3.36 1.34
C GLN A 27 -3.95 -2.09 1.17
N MET A 28 -4.22 -1.05 1.96
CA MET A 28 -3.41 0.17 1.93
C MET A 28 -1.96 -0.10 2.37
N ALA A 29 -1.76 -0.89 3.42
CA ALA A 29 -0.44 -1.30 3.87
C ALA A 29 0.32 -2.10 2.80
N LEU A 30 -0.36 -3.02 2.11
CA LEU A 30 0.19 -3.78 0.98
C LEU A 30 0.55 -2.87 -0.21
N GLN A 31 -0.26 -1.85 -0.50
CA GLN A 31 0.05 -0.88 -1.56
C GLN A 31 1.31 -0.08 -1.21
N ILE A 32 1.41 0.43 0.01
CA ILE A 32 2.58 1.19 0.46
C ILE A 32 3.83 0.28 0.48
N ALA A 33 3.71 -0.94 1.01
CA ALA A 33 4.79 -1.92 1.01
C ALA A 33 5.23 -2.29 -0.42
N GLY A 34 4.29 -2.50 -1.32
CA GLY A 34 4.54 -2.78 -2.73
C GLY A 34 5.25 -1.62 -3.43
N ALA A 35 4.86 -0.38 -3.13
CA ALA A 35 5.53 0.81 -3.65
C ALA A 35 6.97 0.95 -3.12
N ARG A 36 7.20 0.67 -1.82
CA ARG A 36 8.54 0.63 -1.21
C ARG A 36 9.45 -0.40 -1.88
N GLU A 37 8.88 -1.56 -2.23
CA GLU A 37 9.61 -2.61 -2.94
C GLU A 37 9.88 -2.24 -4.40
N LEU A 38 8.95 -1.56 -5.09
CA LEU A 38 9.08 -1.19 -6.50
C LEU A 38 10.10 -0.08 -6.73
N LEU A 39 10.20 0.88 -5.81
CA LEU A 39 10.99 2.10 -5.99
C LEU A 39 12.48 1.82 -6.28
N PRO A 40 13.19 0.93 -5.54
CA PRO A 40 14.57 0.59 -5.87
C PRO A 40 14.73 -0.07 -7.23
N TRP A 41 13.82 -0.96 -7.63
CA TRP A 41 13.87 -1.63 -8.93
C TRP A 41 13.73 -0.65 -10.09
N LEU A 42 12.79 0.30 -9.99
CA LEU A 42 12.63 1.37 -10.98
C LEU A 42 13.82 2.33 -10.97
N GLY A 43 14.25 2.76 -9.78
CA GLY A 43 15.35 3.70 -9.62
C GLY A 43 16.66 3.17 -10.21
N CYS A 44 17.08 1.97 -9.80
CA CYS A 44 18.31 1.35 -10.31
C CYS A 44 18.23 1.10 -11.82
N GLY A 45 17.09 0.63 -12.33
CA GLY A 45 16.90 0.38 -13.77
C GLY A 45 17.00 1.65 -14.61
N LEU A 46 16.31 2.71 -14.19
CA LEU A 46 16.33 4.00 -14.89
C LEU A 46 17.71 4.67 -14.79
N CYS A 47 18.34 4.69 -13.62
CA CYS A 47 19.70 5.21 -13.46
C CYS A 47 20.70 4.48 -14.36
N THR A 48 20.62 3.15 -14.42
CA THR A 48 21.49 2.33 -15.28
C THR A 48 21.25 2.64 -16.75
N ALA A 49 20.00 2.71 -17.19
CA ALA A 49 19.64 3.07 -18.55
C ALA A 49 20.14 4.48 -18.94
N LEU A 50 20.00 5.45 -18.05
CA LEU A 50 20.49 6.82 -18.25
C LEU A 50 22.01 6.87 -18.39
N LEU A 51 22.76 6.18 -17.53
CA LEU A 51 24.22 6.15 -17.59
C LEU A 51 24.72 5.49 -18.88
N ILE A 52 24.11 4.37 -19.28
CA ILE A 52 24.44 3.68 -20.53
C ILE A 52 24.11 4.57 -21.74
N GLY A 53 22.93 5.22 -21.73
CA GLY A 53 22.53 6.15 -22.78
C GLY A 53 23.48 7.35 -22.91
N ALA A 54 23.82 7.98 -21.79
CA ALA A 54 24.76 9.10 -21.75
C ALA A 54 26.15 8.70 -22.28
N ALA A 55 26.65 7.53 -21.89
CA ALA A 55 27.92 7.01 -22.39
C ALA A 55 27.88 6.67 -23.90
N GLY A 56 26.73 6.20 -24.41
CA GLY A 56 26.52 5.94 -25.83
C GLY A 56 26.58 7.21 -26.67
N ILE A 57 25.87 8.27 -26.23
CA ILE A 57 25.88 9.59 -26.85
C ILE A 57 27.29 10.18 -26.85
N ALA A 58 28.00 10.12 -25.71
CA ALA A 58 29.37 10.63 -25.59
C ALA A 58 30.37 9.92 -26.54
N ARG A 59 30.09 8.67 -26.92
CA ARG A 59 30.89 7.88 -27.86
C ARG A 59 30.45 8.00 -29.32
N GLY A 60 29.50 8.90 -29.62
CA GLY A 60 28.97 9.10 -30.98
C GLY A 60 28.16 7.92 -31.50
N GLN A 61 27.75 6.99 -30.64
CA GLN A 61 26.83 5.93 -31.03
C GLN A 61 25.44 6.54 -31.18
N GLY A 62 24.76 6.25 -32.30
CA GLY A 62 23.36 6.65 -32.46
C GLY A 62 22.49 6.07 -31.34
N PRO A 63 21.24 6.54 -31.15
CA PRO A 63 20.30 5.99 -30.18
C PRO A 63 19.83 4.58 -30.63
N GLY A 64 20.75 3.63 -30.64
CA GLY A 64 20.54 2.25 -31.04
C GLY A 64 19.91 1.44 -29.91
N GLY A 65 19.16 0.39 -30.28
CA GLY A 65 18.24 -0.37 -29.42
C GLY A 65 18.79 -0.99 -28.12
N GLY A 66 20.10 -0.89 -27.84
CA GLY A 66 20.68 -1.30 -26.55
C GLY A 66 20.16 -0.48 -25.36
N VAL A 67 19.85 0.81 -25.56
CA VAL A 67 19.30 1.66 -24.48
C VAL A 67 17.90 1.22 -24.07
N ALA A 68 17.10 0.69 -25.00
CA ALA A 68 15.74 0.18 -24.72
C ALA A 68 15.73 -1.20 -24.06
N ALA A 69 16.77 -2.02 -24.28
CA ALA A 69 16.87 -3.35 -23.68
C ALA A 69 17.11 -3.31 -22.16
N VAL A 70 17.79 -2.27 -21.67
CA VAL A 70 18.13 -2.10 -20.24
C VAL A 70 16.89 -1.93 -19.34
N PRO A 71 15.96 -0.99 -19.59
CA PRO A 71 14.75 -0.92 -18.76
C PRO A 71 13.89 -2.18 -18.88
N LEU A 72 13.86 -2.82 -20.05
CA LEU A 72 13.08 -4.04 -20.26
C LEU A 72 13.63 -5.25 -19.48
N SER A 73 14.96 -5.38 -19.36
CA SER A 73 15.58 -6.44 -18.55
C SER A 73 15.28 -6.27 -17.06
N PHE A 74 15.27 -5.02 -16.56
CA PHE A 74 14.86 -4.72 -15.19
C PHE A 74 13.39 -5.07 -14.92
N VAL A 75 12.48 -4.75 -15.84
CA VAL A 75 11.07 -5.17 -15.72
C VAL A 75 10.95 -6.69 -15.72
N THR A 76 11.70 -7.39 -16.58
CA THR A 76 11.66 -8.86 -16.65
C THR A 76 12.19 -9.49 -15.37
N ALA A 77 13.32 -9.01 -14.83
CA ALA A 77 13.87 -9.46 -13.56
C ALA A 77 12.91 -9.20 -12.39
N TYR A 78 12.26 -8.03 -12.38
CA TYR A 78 11.23 -7.68 -11.40
C TYR A 78 10.04 -8.66 -11.45
N GLN A 79 9.55 -9.00 -12.65
CA GLN A 79 8.46 -9.97 -12.80
C GLN A 79 8.88 -11.40 -12.45
N TYR A 80 10.14 -11.76 -12.73
CA TYR A 80 10.69 -13.05 -12.35
C TYR A 80 10.73 -13.22 -10.82
N ASP A 81 11.25 -12.23 -10.09
CA ASP A 81 11.27 -12.24 -8.62
C ASP A 81 9.85 -12.17 -8.02
N TRP A 82 8.88 -11.59 -8.75
CA TRP A 82 7.47 -11.65 -8.34
C TRP A 82 6.89 -13.07 -8.52
N ALA A 83 7.13 -13.72 -9.67
CA ALA A 83 6.53 -15.01 -9.99
C ALA A 83 7.17 -16.19 -9.21
N TYR A 84 8.49 -16.15 -9.03
CA TYR A 84 9.25 -17.29 -8.48
C TYR A 84 10.07 -16.95 -7.25
N GLY A 85 10.28 -15.66 -6.97
CA GLY A 85 11.13 -15.20 -5.86
C GLY A 85 10.38 -14.90 -4.56
N GLY A 86 11.12 -14.41 -3.58
CA GLY A 86 10.63 -14.08 -2.23
C GLY A 86 9.96 -12.71 -2.12
N LYS A 87 9.77 -11.99 -3.23
CA LYS A 87 9.26 -10.62 -3.25
C LYS A 87 7.92 -10.46 -2.54
N MET A 88 7.00 -11.39 -2.77
CA MET A 88 5.67 -11.35 -2.15
C MET A 88 5.76 -11.50 -0.63
N GLU A 89 6.69 -12.32 -0.14
CA GLU A 89 6.94 -12.48 1.29
C GLU A 89 7.53 -11.20 1.90
N ARG A 90 8.50 -10.56 1.23
CA ARG A 90 9.04 -9.25 1.66
C ARG A 90 7.94 -8.19 1.74
N ILE A 91 7.10 -8.08 0.72
CA ILE A 91 5.98 -7.12 0.70
C ILE A 91 5.02 -7.38 1.88
N LYS A 92 4.69 -8.64 2.15
CA LYS A 92 3.85 -9.01 3.31
C LYS A 92 4.52 -8.64 4.63
N ALA A 93 5.82 -8.89 4.78
CA ALA A 93 6.57 -8.51 5.98
C ALA A 93 6.60 -6.99 6.17
N HIS A 94 6.83 -6.23 5.10
CA HIS A 94 6.77 -4.76 5.14
C HIS A 94 5.37 -4.25 5.46
N ALA A 95 4.31 -4.84 4.90
CA ALA A 95 2.94 -4.47 5.21
C ALA A 95 2.59 -4.76 6.68
N ALA A 96 3.04 -5.89 7.22
CA ALA A 96 2.87 -6.22 8.63
C ALA A 96 3.61 -5.22 9.55
N ALA A 97 4.84 -4.84 9.19
CA ALA A 97 5.59 -3.82 9.92
C ALA A 97 4.90 -2.45 9.88
N ILE A 98 4.36 -2.04 8.71
CA ILE A 98 3.56 -0.81 8.59
C ILE A 98 2.33 -0.90 9.50
N LEU A 99 1.55 -1.98 9.46
CA LEU A 99 0.38 -2.13 10.32
C LEU A 99 0.75 -2.11 11.81
N ALA A 100 1.91 -2.66 12.21
CA ALA A 100 2.39 -2.56 13.58
C ALA A 100 2.78 -1.13 13.97
N GLU A 101 3.45 -0.39 13.08
CA GLU A 101 3.76 1.03 13.26
C GLU A 101 2.49 1.87 13.37
N GLU A 102 1.50 1.62 12.52
CA GLU A 102 0.21 2.31 12.53
C GLU A 102 -0.56 2.05 13.83
N ARG A 103 -0.46 0.83 14.39
CA ARG A 103 -1.04 0.50 15.70
C ARG A 103 -0.36 1.23 16.85
N ALA A 104 0.94 1.49 16.75
CA ALA A 104 1.72 2.21 17.77
C ALA A 104 1.65 3.74 17.61
N SER A 105 1.33 4.25 16.42
CA SER A 105 1.29 5.69 16.14
C SER A 105 0.05 6.36 16.76
N SER A 106 0.26 7.54 17.38
CA SER A 106 -0.83 8.40 17.87
C SER A 106 -1.68 9.01 16.75
N ALA A 107 -1.12 9.12 15.54
CA ALA A 107 -1.77 9.63 14.33
C ALA A 107 -1.67 8.59 13.21
N PRO A 108 -2.61 7.62 13.13
CA PRO A 108 -2.59 6.57 12.12
C PRO A 108 -2.90 7.13 10.74
N ARG A 109 -1.99 6.95 9.80
CA ARG A 109 -2.09 7.37 8.39
C ARG A 109 -3.07 6.52 7.60
N LEU A 110 -3.26 5.26 8.02
CA LEU A 110 -4.21 4.35 7.37
C LEU A 110 -5.65 4.53 7.86
N ALA A 111 -5.86 5.30 8.92
CA ALA A 111 -7.20 5.54 9.42
C ALA A 111 -8.07 6.23 8.35
N PRO A 112 -9.38 5.93 8.31
CA PRO A 112 -10.32 6.69 7.51
C PRO A 112 -10.26 8.19 7.85
N PRO A 113 -10.51 9.13 6.93
CA PRO A 113 -10.52 10.56 7.26
C PRO A 113 -11.67 10.93 8.21
N ASP A 114 -11.52 12.01 8.98
CA ASP A 114 -12.56 12.52 9.87
C ASP A 114 -13.83 12.92 9.10
N GLY A 115 -14.99 12.67 9.69
CA GLY A 115 -16.29 12.95 9.06
C GLY A 115 -16.74 11.92 8.01
N ASN A 116 -16.09 10.75 7.92
CA ASN A 116 -16.53 9.67 7.05
C ASN A 116 -17.83 9.00 7.57
N SER A 117 -18.62 8.44 6.65
CA SER A 117 -19.85 7.67 6.98
C SER A 117 -19.58 6.22 7.40
N LEU A 118 -18.32 5.78 7.31
CA LEU A 118 -17.92 4.38 7.48
C LEU A 118 -17.66 3.99 8.92
N VAL A 119 -17.22 4.88 9.80
CA VAL A 119 -17.04 4.60 11.24
C VAL A 119 -16.74 5.91 11.97
N SER A 120 -17.34 6.12 13.15
CA SER A 120 -16.95 7.25 14.00
C SER A 120 -15.56 7.02 14.58
N GLY A 121 -14.83 8.10 14.86
CA GLY A 121 -13.48 8.02 15.39
C GLY A 121 -13.34 7.18 16.66
N GLU A 122 -14.32 7.32 17.55
CA GLU A 122 -14.39 6.55 18.79
C GLU A 122 -14.67 5.05 18.55
N ALA A 123 -15.55 4.73 17.60
CA ALA A 123 -15.84 3.34 17.25
C ALA A 123 -14.62 2.69 16.59
N TYR A 124 -13.92 3.41 15.73
CA TYR A 124 -12.67 2.97 15.13
C TYR A 124 -11.57 2.72 16.18
N ALA A 125 -11.40 3.63 17.13
CA ALA A 125 -10.46 3.46 18.24
C ALA A 125 -10.79 2.24 19.11
N ARG A 126 -12.07 1.91 19.33
CA ARG A 126 -12.47 0.70 20.07
C ARG A 126 -12.10 -0.59 19.35
N LEU A 127 -12.24 -0.63 18.02
CA LEU A 127 -11.98 -1.83 17.21
C LEU A 127 -10.49 -2.18 17.09
N PHE A 128 -9.63 -1.17 17.13
CA PHE A 128 -8.19 -1.34 16.89
C PHE A 128 -7.31 -0.98 18.11
N GLY A 129 -7.90 -0.62 19.25
CA GLY A 129 -7.21 -0.37 20.53
C GLY A 129 -7.22 1.10 20.99
N ALA A 130 -7.52 1.32 22.27
CA ALA A 130 -7.68 2.64 22.89
C ALA A 130 -6.34 3.38 23.08
N GLY A 131 -6.28 4.62 22.61
CA GLY A 131 -5.15 5.54 22.85
C GLY A 131 -4.67 6.36 21.66
N ARG A 132 -5.47 6.58 20.60
CA ARG A 132 -5.00 7.25 19.37
C ARG A 132 -5.82 8.50 19.05
N GLY A 133 -5.13 9.59 18.72
CA GLY A 133 -5.61 10.97 18.60
C GLY A 133 -6.60 11.26 17.47
N PHE A 134 -7.30 10.24 16.97
CA PHE A 134 -8.41 10.41 16.03
C PHE A 134 -9.59 11.16 16.65
N ALA A 135 -9.72 11.14 17.98
CA ALA A 135 -10.75 11.90 18.70
C ALA A 135 -10.36 13.37 18.99
N ALA A 136 -9.11 13.79 18.71
CA ALA A 136 -8.56 15.03 19.25
C ALA A 136 -8.67 16.26 18.32
N GLU A 137 -8.96 16.09 17.01
CA GLU A 137 -8.92 17.21 16.05
C GLU A 137 -10.28 17.66 15.47
N GLY A 138 -11.39 17.05 15.89
CA GLY A 138 -12.74 17.39 15.41
C GLY A 138 -13.52 18.42 16.24
N GLY A 139 -12.85 19.14 17.14
CA GLY A 139 -13.48 20.12 18.04
C GLY A 139 -13.04 21.55 17.75
N LYS A 140 -13.56 22.15 16.67
CA LYS A 140 -13.76 23.60 16.54
C LYS A 140 -15.05 23.88 15.76
#